data_AF-A0A7V9BHC6-F1
#
_entry.id   AF-A0A7V9BHC6-F1
#
_cell.length_a   1.000
_cell.length_b   1.000
_cell.length_c   1.000
_cell.angle_alpha   90.00
_cell.angle_beta   90.00
_cell.angle_gamma   90.00
#
_symmetry.space_group_name_H-M   'P 1'
#
loop_
_entity.id
_entity.type
_entity.pdbx_description
1 polymer ?
#
loop_
_entity_poly.entity_id
_entity_poly.type
_entity_poly.pdbx_seq_one_letter_code
_entity_poly.pdbx_strand_id
1 'polypeptide(L)'
;QSLHYHLYALDFYLLALVIARRTGDGAADTFAEVASRMARFCRAMTDQTGRLPTIGDDDGGALFPICGRAPFDAAPSLCLAATLLNEPHLAIGPLAEEMLWMTAGIEPSGQVALAEPAPPPETILFPDTGYASLRAPHGHAIVDAGPHGFLNGGHAHADALSMTLAVDGRPLLIDPGTATYVMNPKMRDRFRSTAMHNTVEVGGRSQSVPAGPFQWATRTDARVLRWLPSSGFDYFEAEHTGYLPTVHRRTVVRIDDLWLIADHIFGGRAEPVALHWHLDPAWKVDERPGSRMYVAEAGGTRIVIACTAPSGEQFHGDGDGLGWCAPIYGQVMASPTLRFSHPATAPPSMETVVSMVPMVTMVTMIGPTNDTPATLEPLAVQPGTGDGSRCSAVKFTYLGDRYLAIFKVPEVDRPAGARAINRIVVESGELSTDAHAAVLRLTMDDEPMALDLISGSHAAWTGPAPFAFTGPVAADLHSDSTVLRQLGRGTQRW
;
A
#
# COMPACT_ATOMS: atom_id res chain seq x y z
N GLN A 1 -12.38 -10.73 3.55
CA GLN A 1 -11.49 -9.80 2.86
C GLN A 1 -11.81 -9.84 1.37
N SER A 2 -12.87 -9.15 0.96
CA SER A 2 -13.16 -8.86 -0.45
C SER A 2 -13.90 -7.53 -0.49
N LEU A 3 -13.42 -6.59 -1.30
CA LEU A 3 -14.03 -5.27 -1.40
C LEU A 3 -15.31 -5.28 -2.23
N HIS A 4 -15.41 -6.17 -3.22
CA HIS A 4 -16.65 -6.38 -3.98
C HIS A 4 -17.77 -6.88 -3.08
N TYR A 5 -17.52 -7.92 -2.29
CA TYR A 5 -18.53 -8.43 -1.36
C TYR A 5 -18.84 -7.45 -0.21
N HIS A 6 -17.92 -6.55 0.14
CA HIS A 6 -18.23 -5.43 1.04
C HIS A 6 -19.24 -4.47 0.43
N LEU A 7 -19.01 -4.03 -0.82
CA LEU A 7 -19.96 -3.18 -1.55
C LEU A 7 -21.32 -3.87 -1.71
N TYR A 8 -21.31 -5.15 -2.08
CA TYR A 8 -22.52 -5.95 -2.22
C TYR A 8 -23.30 -6.05 -0.90
N ALA A 9 -22.61 -6.27 0.21
CA ALA A 9 -23.23 -6.27 1.54
C ALA A 9 -23.77 -4.87 1.90
N LEU A 10 -23.02 -3.79 1.65
CA LEU A 10 -23.47 -2.41 1.89
C LEU A 10 -24.81 -2.14 1.18
N ASP A 11 -24.95 -2.56 -0.08
CA ASP A 11 -26.19 -2.41 -0.83
C ASP A 11 -27.39 -3.08 -0.13
N PHE A 12 -27.20 -4.29 0.43
CA PHE A 12 -28.25 -4.97 1.19
C PHE A 12 -28.64 -4.22 2.46
N TYR A 13 -27.67 -3.67 3.20
CA TYR A 13 -27.95 -2.87 4.40
C TYR A 13 -28.68 -1.56 4.04
N LEU A 14 -28.33 -0.93 2.92
CA LEU A 14 -29.04 0.25 2.42
C LEU A 14 -30.47 -0.09 1.97
N LEU A 15 -30.69 -1.22 1.30
CA LEU A 15 -32.04 -1.71 0.97
C LEU A 15 -32.87 -1.94 2.23
N ALA A 16 -32.30 -2.63 3.22
CA ALA A 16 -32.98 -2.92 4.48
C ALA A 16 -33.36 -1.63 5.21
N LEU A 17 -32.46 -0.64 5.24
CA LEU A 17 -32.74 0.70 5.80
C LEU A 17 -33.90 1.39 5.07
N VAL A 18 -33.91 1.36 3.74
CA VAL A 18 -35.02 1.92 2.92
C VAL A 18 -36.34 1.28 3.29
N ILE A 19 -36.39 -0.06 3.36
CA ILE A 19 -37.61 -0.81 3.69
C ILE A 19 -38.08 -0.50 5.12
N ALA A 20 -37.15 -0.51 6.09
CA ALA A 20 -37.46 -0.23 7.48
C ALA A 20 -38.07 1.17 7.66
N ARG A 21 -37.50 2.19 7.02
CA ARG A 21 -38.03 3.56 7.06
C ARG A 21 -39.40 3.68 6.40
N ARG A 22 -39.61 3.06 5.23
CA ARG A 22 -40.91 3.10 4.53
C ARG A 22 -42.02 2.42 5.32
N THR A 23 -41.69 1.40 6.10
CA THR A 23 -42.65 0.62 6.89
C THR A 23 -42.81 1.13 8.32
N GLY A 24 -41.99 2.10 8.76
CA GLY A 24 -41.96 2.57 10.14
C GLY A 24 -41.41 1.53 11.12
N ASP A 25 -40.56 0.60 10.66
CA ASP A 25 -39.93 -0.42 11.49
C ASP A 25 -38.85 0.19 12.39
N GLY A 26 -38.87 -0.15 13.68
CA GLY A 26 -37.89 0.30 14.68
C GLY A 26 -36.46 -0.20 14.42
N ALA A 27 -36.26 -1.20 13.55
CA ALA A 27 -34.93 -1.65 13.13
C ALA A 27 -34.18 -0.62 12.25
N ALA A 28 -34.85 0.44 11.78
CA ALA A 28 -34.26 1.47 10.93
C ALA A 28 -32.98 2.09 11.53
N ASP A 29 -32.95 2.35 12.84
CA ASP A 29 -31.79 2.95 13.50
C ASP A 29 -30.59 1.99 13.52
N THR A 30 -30.85 0.70 13.75
CA THR A 30 -29.79 -0.34 13.70
C THR A 30 -29.21 -0.49 12.30
N PHE A 31 -30.05 -0.50 11.25
CA PHE A 31 -29.57 -0.54 9.88
C PHE A 31 -28.79 0.73 9.51
N ALA A 32 -29.23 1.90 9.96
CA ALA A 32 -28.53 3.16 9.73
C ALA A 32 -27.13 3.17 10.35
N GLU A 33 -26.99 2.71 11.60
CA GLU A 33 -25.69 2.63 12.29
C GLU A 33 -24.72 1.69 11.54
N VAL A 34 -25.18 0.50 11.16
CA VAL A 34 -24.34 -0.47 10.45
C VAL A 34 -23.97 0.02 9.05
N ALA A 35 -24.94 0.54 8.29
CA ALA A 35 -24.72 1.08 6.95
C ALA A 35 -23.74 2.27 6.96
N SER A 36 -23.81 3.14 7.98
CA SER A 36 -22.85 4.25 8.16
C SER A 36 -21.42 3.75 8.30
N ARG A 37 -21.18 2.77 9.18
CA ARG A 37 -19.85 2.17 9.36
C ARG A 37 -19.34 1.53 8.07
N MET A 38 -20.20 0.80 7.36
CA MET A 38 -19.85 0.14 6.10
C MET A 38 -19.56 1.14 4.98
N ALA A 39 -20.36 2.21 4.88
CA ALA A 39 -20.19 3.25 3.87
C ALA A 39 -18.92 4.06 4.10
N ARG A 40 -18.57 4.40 5.35
CA ARG A 40 -17.30 5.07 5.68
C ARG A 40 -16.09 4.22 5.32
N PHE A 41 -16.13 2.91 5.61
CA PHE A 41 -15.09 1.98 5.16
C PHE A 41 -15.01 1.95 3.62
N CYS A 42 -16.14 1.77 2.94
CA CYS A 42 -16.18 1.74 1.47
C CYS A 42 -15.62 3.04 0.86
N ARG A 43 -16.03 4.21 1.38
CA ARG A 43 -15.53 5.50 0.93
C ARG A 43 -14.02 5.64 1.11
N ALA A 44 -13.48 5.15 2.23
CA ALA A 44 -12.03 5.14 2.45
C ALA A 44 -11.29 4.27 1.43
N MET A 45 -11.88 3.16 0.99
CA MET A 45 -11.29 2.25 0.00
C MET A 45 -11.50 2.66 -1.47
N THR A 46 -12.43 3.58 -1.75
CA THR A 46 -12.66 4.10 -3.12
C THR A 46 -11.74 5.25 -3.49
N ASP A 47 -11.43 5.40 -4.78
CA ASP A 47 -10.81 6.63 -5.29
C ASP A 47 -11.79 7.81 -5.41
N GLN A 48 -11.38 8.90 -6.07
CA GLN A 48 -12.24 10.08 -6.26
C GLN A 48 -13.37 9.88 -7.28
N THR A 49 -13.29 8.81 -8.09
CA THR A 49 -14.29 8.46 -9.11
C THR A 49 -15.27 7.40 -8.62
N GLY A 50 -15.01 6.81 -7.45
CA GLY A 50 -15.83 5.73 -6.88
C GLY A 50 -15.34 4.34 -7.23
N ARG A 51 -14.19 4.23 -7.89
CA ARG A 51 -13.59 2.94 -8.23
C ARG A 51 -13.04 2.29 -6.96
N LEU A 52 -13.50 1.07 -6.68
CA LEU A 52 -12.88 0.14 -5.73
C LEU A 52 -11.79 -0.69 -6.42
N PRO A 53 -10.69 -1.02 -5.72
CA PRO A 53 -9.76 -2.03 -6.22
C PRO A 53 -10.32 -3.45 -6.06
N THR A 54 -9.82 -4.35 -6.89
CA THR A 54 -10.24 -5.76 -7.03
C THR A 54 -9.66 -6.69 -5.96
N ILE A 55 -9.63 -6.26 -4.70
CA ILE A 55 -9.07 -7.08 -3.60
C ILE A 55 -10.02 -8.22 -3.25
N GLY A 56 -9.49 -9.45 -3.27
CA GLY A 56 -10.22 -10.70 -3.02
C GLY A 56 -11.14 -11.10 -4.17
N ASP A 57 -12.18 -11.88 -3.86
CA ASP A 57 -13.12 -12.33 -4.90
C ASP A 57 -14.09 -11.25 -5.39
N ASP A 58 -14.37 -11.26 -6.68
CA ASP A 58 -15.37 -10.46 -7.39
C ASP A 58 -16.08 -11.38 -8.43
N ASP A 59 -17.41 -11.43 -8.39
CA ASP A 59 -18.26 -12.17 -9.33
C ASP A 59 -19.07 -11.28 -10.28
N GLY A 60 -18.90 -9.96 -10.19
CA GLY A 60 -19.64 -8.96 -10.95
C GLY A 60 -21.08 -8.74 -10.47
N GLY A 61 -21.50 -9.37 -9.37
CA GLY A 61 -22.83 -9.23 -8.80
C GLY A 61 -23.12 -7.82 -8.31
N ALA A 62 -24.26 -7.26 -8.71
CA ALA A 62 -24.76 -5.99 -8.19
C ALA A 62 -26.18 -6.19 -7.66
N LEU A 63 -26.48 -5.65 -6.47
CA LEU A 63 -27.83 -5.79 -5.89
C LEU A 63 -28.83 -4.95 -6.68
N PHE A 64 -28.41 -3.76 -7.08
CA PHE A 64 -29.19 -2.82 -7.87
C PHE A 64 -28.53 -2.65 -9.24
N PRO A 65 -28.91 -3.45 -10.24
CA PRO A 65 -28.47 -3.24 -11.61
C PRO A 65 -29.46 -2.34 -12.38
N ILE A 66 -30.06 -1.33 -11.73
CA ILE A 66 -31.18 -0.57 -12.31
C ILE A 66 -30.71 0.31 -13.47
N CYS A 67 -29.60 1.03 -13.27
CA CYS A 67 -29.07 1.97 -14.27
C CYS A 67 -27.84 1.45 -15.02
N GLY A 68 -27.40 0.21 -14.70
CA GLY A 68 -26.17 -0.38 -15.24
C GLY A 68 -24.92 0.35 -14.76
N ARG A 69 -24.11 -0.32 -13.95
CA ARG A 69 -22.81 0.22 -13.48
C ARG A 69 -21.73 -0.84 -13.59
N ALA A 70 -20.48 -0.40 -13.63
CA ALA A 70 -19.36 -1.32 -13.55
C ALA A 70 -19.30 -1.96 -12.15
N PRO A 71 -18.89 -3.23 -12.00
CA PRO A 71 -18.84 -3.90 -10.68
C PRO A 71 -17.99 -3.18 -9.64
N PHE A 72 -16.89 -2.55 -10.08
CA PHE A 72 -15.98 -1.79 -9.23
C PHE A 72 -16.50 -0.38 -8.87
N ASP A 73 -17.62 0.08 -9.43
CA ASP A 73 -18.14 1.43 -9.20
C ASP A 73 -19.05 1.48 -7.96
N ALA A 74 -18.50 2.02 -6.88
CA ALA A 74 -19.20 2.23 -5.62
C ALA A 74 -19.87 3.61 -5.51
N ALA A 75 -19.69 4.52 -6.48
CA ALA A 75 -20.25 5.87 -6.41
C ALA A 75 -21.77 5.89 -6.20
N PRO A 76 -22.58 5.07 -6.91
CA PRO A 76 -24.04 5.08 -6.70
C PRO A 76 -24.44 4.65 -5.28
N SER A 77 -23.81 3.60 -4.75
CA SER A 77 -24.08 3.10 -3.39
C SER A 77 -23.65 4.10 -2.32
N LEU A 78 -22.53 4.79 -2.51
CA LEU A 78 -22.04 5.80 -1.59
C LEU A 78 -22.88 7.09 -1.63
N CYS A 79 -23.38 7.50 -2.80
CA CYS A 79 -24.34 8.60 -2.90
C CYS A 79 -25.70 8.24 -2.25
N LEU A 80 -26.12 6.97 -2.34
CA LEU A 80 -27.29 6.46 -1.63
C LEU A 80 -27.10 6.48 -0.11
N ALA A 81 -25.94 6.01 0.36
CA ALA A 81 -25.58 6.10 1.76
C ALA A 81 -25.53 7.55 2.25
N ALA A 82 -24.87 8.46 1.52
CA ALA A 82 -24.77 9.88 1.85
C ALA A 82 -26.15 10.51 2.10
N THR A 83 -27.12 10.17 1.25
CA THR A 83 -28.47 10.70 1.32
C THR A 83 -29.30 10.06 2.44
N LEU A 84 -29.33 8.72 2.53
CA LEU A 84 -30.11 8.04 3.54
C LEU A 84 -29.57 8.32 4.95
N LEU A 85 -28.27 8.42 5.12
CA LEU A 85 -27.64 8.57 6.42
C LEU A 85 -27.43 10.03 6.82
N ASN A 86 -27.71 10.98 5.91
CA ASN A 86 -27.38 12.39 6.08
C ASN A 86 -25.87 12.60 6.34
N GLU A 87 -25.03 11.91 5.55
CA GLU A 87 -23.57 11.90 5.64
C GLU A 87 -22.95 12.39 4.31
N PRO A 88 -22.94 13.70 4.03
CA PRO A 88 -22.52 14.24 2.73
C PRO A 88 -21.06 13.96 2.37
N HIS A 89 -20.19 13.69 3.35
CA HIS A 89 -18.79 13.33 3.14
C HIS A 89 -18.60 11.98 2.42
N LEU A 90 -19.67 11.18 2.28
CA LEU A 90 -19.67 9.93 1.51
C LEU A 90 -19.87 10.15 0.00
N ALA A 91 -20.35 11.31 -0.42
CA ALA A 91 -20.70 11.56 -1.83
C ALA A 91 -19.44 11.63 -2.73
N ILE A 92 -19.51 10.95 -3.88
CA ILE A 92 -18.42 10.87 -4.88
C ILE A 92 -18.76 11.63 -6.17
N GLY A 93 -20.00 12.06 -6.33
CA GLY A 93 -20.47 12.67 -7.57
C GLY A 93 -21.92 13.10 -7.47
N PRO A 94 -22.52 13.53 -8.60
CA PRO A 94 -23.93 13.86 -8.65
C PRO A 94 -24.79 12.65 -8.26
N LEU A 95 -26.05 12.92 -7.90
CA LEU A 95 -27.03 11.89 -7.61
C LEU A 95 -27.16 10.91 -8.79
N ALA A 96 -26.87 9.63 -8.54
CA ALA A 96 -27.14 8.56 -9.49
C ALA A 96 -28.66 8.43 -9.73
N GLU A 97 -29.10 8.04 -10.92
CA GLU A 97 -30.53 7.87 -11.19
C GLU A 97 -31.16 6.77 -10.31
N GLU A 98 -30.42 5.69 -10.06
CA GLU A 98 -30.80 4.58 -9.17
C GLU A 98 -31.26 5.07 -7.79
N MET A 99 -30.64 6.14 -7.31
CA MET A 99 -30.96 6.77 -6.05
C MET A 99 -32.40 7.31 -6.00
N LEU A 100 -32.88 7.88 -7.11
CA LEU A 100 -34.24 8.43 -7.23
C LEU A 100 -35.28 7.31 -7.08
N TRP A 101 -35.03 6.16 -7.70
CA TRP A 101 -35.91 4.99 -7.60
C TRP A 101 -35.96 4.43 -6.18
N MET A 102 -34.79 4.29 -5.55
CA MET A 102 -34.66 3.71 -4.20
C MET A 102 -35.29 4.58 -3.10
N THR A 103 -35.16 5.90 -3.24
CA THR A 103 -35.64 6.87 -2.24
C THR A 103 -37.05 7.42 -2.53
N ALA A 104 -37.68 7.05 -3.65
CA ALA A 104 -39.00 7.54 -4.03
C ALA A 104 -40.06 7.32 -2.94
N GLY A 105 -40.57 8.40 -2.34
CA GLY A 105 -41.58 8.33 -1.27
C GLY A 105 -41.00 8.17 0.14
N ILE A 106 -39.69 8.31 0.32
CA ILE A 106 -39.05 8.57 1.60
C ILE A 106 -38.82 10.06 1.68
N GLU A 107 -39.41 10.74 2.67
CA GLU A 107 -39.05 12.13 2.96
C GLU A 107 -37.56 12.17 3.29
N PRO A 108 -36.73 12.86 2.49
CA PRO A 108 -35.32 12.98 2.80
C PRO A 108 -35.18 13.67 4.16
N SER A 109 -34.39 13.10 5.07
CA SER A 109 -34.21 13.63 6.42
C SER A 109 -33.35 14.91 6.48
N GLY A 110 -33.34 15.71 5.41
CA GLY A 110 -32.53 16.92 5.27
C GLY A 110 -32.51 17.43 3.83
N GLN A 111 -31.88 18.58 3.62
CA GLN A 111 -31.57 19.08 2.29
C GLN A 111 -30.59 18.11 1.62
N VAL A 112 -31.12 17.14 0.87
CA VAL A 112 -30.36 16.40 -0.15
C VAL A 112 -30.13 17.39 -1.30
N ALA A 113 -29.35 18.42 -1.01
CA ALA A 113 -28.76 19.23 -2.04
C ALA A 113 -27.91 18.27 -2.88
N LEU A 114 -27.97 18.45 -4.20
CA LEU A 114 -27.02 17.95 -5.17
C LEU A 114 -25.62 17.99 -4.54
N ALA A 115 -25.18 16.88 -3.96
CA ALA A 115 -24.01 16.91 -3.12
C ALA A 115 -22.82 17.12 -4.05
N GLU A 116 -22.17 18.28 -3.93
CA GLU A 116 -20.85 18.46 -4.51
C GLU A 116 -19.96 17.30 -4.03
N PRO A 117 -19.12 16.73 -4.91
CA PRO A 117 -18.23 15.64 -4.52
C PRO A 117 -17.46 16.01 -3.25
N ALA A 118 -17.54 15.15 -2.24
CA ALA A 118 -16.77 15.35 -1.03
C ALA A 118 -15.28 15.20 -1.35
N PRO A 119 -14.40 15.97 -0.67
CA PRO A 119 -12.97 15.74 -0.78
C PRO A 119 -12.64 14.28 -0.42
N PRO A 120 -11.55 13.72 -0.96
CA PRO A 120 -11.10 12.39 -0.57
C PRO A 120 -10.91 12.30 0.95
N PRO A 121 -11.23 11.16 1.58
CA PRO A 121 -10.89 10.95 2.98
C PRO A 121 -9.38 11.09 3.22
N GLU A 122 -9.00 11.44 4.45
CA GLU A 122 -7.61 11.36 4.88
C GLU A 122 -7.11 9.92 4.93
N THR A 123 -5.79 9.77 5.06
CA THR A 123 -5.16 8.48 5.33
C THR A 123 -5.73 7.85 6.62
N ILE A 124 -6.13 6.57 6.58
CA ILE A 124 -6.82 5.90 7.69
C ILE A 124 -6.47 4.41 7.79
N LEU A 125 -6.36 3.92 9.02
CA LEU A 125 -6.28 2.49 9.35
C LEU A 125 -7.61 2.03 9.95
N PHE A 126 -8.08 0.86 9.52
CA PHE A 126 -9.19 0.13 10.13
C PHE A 126 -8.65 -1.07 10.92
N PRO A 127 -8.45 -0.98 12.24
CA PRO A 127 -7.75 -2.02 13.00
C PRO A 127 -8.42 -3.40 12.96
N ASP A 128 -9.75 -3.43 12.97
CA ASP A 128 -10.51 -4.69 12.98
C ASP A 128 -10.44 -5.45 11.64
N THR A 129 -10.31 -4.72 10.53
CA THR A 129 -10.19 -5.31 9.19
C THR A 129 -8.74 -5.44 8.75
N GLY A 130 -7.83 -4.68 9.37
CA GLY A 130 -6.41 -4.56 9.04
C GLY A 130 -6.10 -3.82 7.74
N TYR A 131 -7.08 -3.20 7.09
CA TYR A 131 -6.83 -2.37 5.91
C TYR A 131 -6.34 -0.97 6.30
N ALA A 132 -5.25 -0.54 5.69
CA ALA A 132 -4.82 0.85 5.69
C ALA A 132 -5.06 1.46 4.31
N SER A 133 -5.73 2.62 4.25
CA SER A 133 -5.87 3.44 3.04
C SER A 133 -4.98 4.66 3.18
N LEU A 134 -3.92 4.75 2.37
CA LEU A 134 -2.95 5.84 2.36
C LEU A 134 -3.22 6.78 1.18
N ARG A 135 -3.17 8.09 1.43
CA ARG A 135 -3.52 9.14 0.47
C ARG A 135 -2.33 10.06 0.23
N ALA A 136 -1.98 10.22 -1.05
CA ALA A 136 -1.04 11.20 -1.56
C ALA A 136 -1.81 12.22 -2.44
N PRO A 137 -1.21 13.37 -2.79
CA PRO A 137 -1.82 14.32 -3.72
C PRO A 137 -2.29 13.68 -5.04
N HIS A 138 -1.48 12.78 -5.61
CA HIS A 138 -1.76 12.08 -6.86
C HIS A 138 -1.94 10.57 -6.68
N GLY A 139 -1.76 10.04 -5.47
CA GLY A 139 -1.74 8.60 -5.22
C GLY A 139 -2.76 8.13 -4.18
N HIS A 140 -3.27 6.92 -4.37
CA HIS A 140 -4.10 6.23 -3.37
C HIS A 140 -3.66 4.78 -3.27
N ALA A 141 -3.14 4.40 -2.10
CA ALA A 141 -2.74 3.03 -1.82
C ALA A 141 -3.66 2.39 -0.78
N ILE A 142 -3.90 1.09 -0.93
CA ILE A 142 -4.55 0.25 0.09
C ILE A 142 -3.63 -0.91 0.40
N VAL A 143 -3.37 -1.14 1.68
CA VAL A 143 -2.52 -2.23 2.17
C VAL A 143 -3.37 -3.16 3.02
N ASP A 144 -3.34 -4.47 2.73
CA ASP A 144 -4.01 -5.50 3.52
C ASP A 144 -3.07 -6.04 4.60
N ALA A 145 -3.32 -5.70 5.86
CA ALA A 145 -2.69 -6.34 7.02
C ALA A 145 -3.72 -6.95 7.98
N GLY A 146 -4.81 -7.45 7.42
CA GLY A 146 -5.93 -8.00 8.14
C GLY A 146 -5.87 -9.49 8.43
N PRO A 147 -6.90 -10.00 9.13
CA PRO A 147 -7.16 -11.43 9.16
C PRO A 147 -7.44 -11.94 7.75
N HIS A 148 -7.06 -13.19 7.46
CA HIS A 148 -7.23 -13.83 6.14
C HIS A 148 -8.68 -13.73 5.66
N GLY A 149 -9.66 -13.94 6.54
CA GLY A 149 -11.07 -13.75 6.21
C GLY A 149 -12.03 -14.35 7.22
N PHE A 150 -13.31 -14.01 7.10
CA PHE A 150 -14.36 -14.48 8.00
C PHE A 150 -14.80 -15.93 7.71
N LEU A 151 -15.20 -16.67 8.74
CA LEU A 151 -15.65 -18.08 8.70
C LEU A 151 -14.70 -19.03 7.98
N ASN A 152 -14.99 -19.43 6.73
CA ASN A 152 -14.16 -20.33 5.94
C ASN A 152 -13.13 -19.59 5.06
N GLY A 153 -13.16 -18.25 5.04
CA GLY A 153 -12.31 -17.42 4.17
C GLY A 153 -12.58 -17.66 2.69
N GLY A 154 -13.81 -18.04 2.31
CA GLY A 154 -14.11 -18.52 0.96
C GLY A 154 -13.79 -17.54 -0.16
N HIS A 155 -13.84 -16.25 0.15
CA HIS A 155 -13.58 -15.14 -0.77
C HIS A 155 -12.26 -14.39 -0.54
N ALA A 156 -11.43 -14.91 0.37
CA ALA A 156 -10.09 -14.40 0.63
C ALA A 156 -9.07 -15.03 -0.31
N HIS A 157 -7.95 -14.35 -0.52
CA HIS A 157 -6.77 -14.82 -1.24
C HIS A 157 -5.58 -15.04 -0.28
N ALA A 158 -4.44 -15.50 -0.78
CA ALA A 158 -3.19 -15.63 -0.02
C ALA A 158 -2.34 -14.35 -0.18
N ASP A 159 -2.92 -13.22 0.22
CA ASP A 159 -2.58 -11.85 -0.18
C ASP A 159 -2.20 -10.92 1.00
N ALA A 160 -1.86 -11.48 2.15
CA ALA A 160 -1.46 -10.69 3.31
C ALA A 160 -0.23 -9.84 2.99
N LEU A 161 -0.25 -8.61 3.50
CA LEU A 161 0.67 -7.52 3.19
C LEU A 161 0.69 -7.08 1.72
N SER A 162 -0.23 -7.57 0.88
CA SER A 162 -0.41 -7.05 -0.48
C SER A 162 -0.85 -5.58 -0.43
N MET A 163 -0.55 -4.86 -1.51
CA MET A 163 -1.02 -3.50 -1.68
C MET A 163 -1.49 -3.22 -3.10
N THR A 164 -2.50 -2.36 -3.22
CA THR A 164 -2.86 -1.71 -4.49
C THR A 164 -2.42 -0.26 -4.45
N LEU A 165 -2.15 0.32 -5.62
CA LEU A 165 -1.79 1.73 -5.76
C LEU A 165 -2.41 2.28 -7.04
N ALA A 166 -3.19 3.35 -6.93
CA ALA A 166 -3.63 4.16 -8.05
C ALA A 166 -2.83 5.46 -8.09
N VAL A 167 -2.52 5.95 -9.30
CA VAL A 167 -1.86 7.24 -9.54
C VAL A 167 -2.65 8.03 -10.57
N ASP A 168 -2.91 9.31 -10.31
CA ASP A 168 -3.77 10.19 -11.14
C ASP A 168 -5.13 9.56 -11.46
N GLY A 169 -5.73 8.88 -10.47
CA GLY A 169 -7.02 8.19 -10.62
C GLY A 169 -6.97 6.95 -11.53
N ARG A 170 -5.78 6.45 -11.88
CA ARG A 170 -5.58 5.23 -12.68
C ARG A 170 -4.97 4.14 -11.81
N PRO A 171 -5.52 2.92 -11.75
CA PRO A 171 -4.85 1.80 -11.09
C PRO A 171 -3.47 1.59 -11.70
N LEU A 172 -2.43 1.55 -10.88
CA LEU A 172 -1.06 1.21 -11.26
C LEU A 172 -0.75 -0.21 -10.77
N LEU A 173 -0.72 -0.41 -9.46
CA LEU A 173 -0.53 -1.74 -8.84
C LEU A 173 -1.91 -2.31 -8.51
N ILE A 174 -2.23 -3.46 -9.09
CA ILE A 174 -3.55 -4.08 -9.01
C ILE A 174 -3.51 -5.43 -8.28
N ASP A 175 -4.66 -5.82 -7.76
CA ASP A 175 -4.94 -7.23 -7.50
C ASP A 175 -5.38 -7.90 -8.82
N PRO A 176 -4.75 -8.99 -9.25
CA PRO A 176 -5.12 -9.72 -10.46
C PRO A 176 -6.54 -10.29 -10.47
N GLY A 177 -7.27 -10.31 -9.36
CA GLY A 177 -8.69 -10.66 -9.32
C GLY A 177 -8.98 -12.16 -9.29
N THR A 178 -10.21 -12.54 -9.61
CA THR A 178 -10.75 -13.88 -9.28
C THR A 178 -10.57 -14.93 -10.36
N ALA A 179 -10.62 -14.50 -11.63
CA ALA A 179 -10.68 -15.33 -12.84
C ALA A 179 -11.89 -16.30 -12.91
N THR A 180 -11.99 -17.28 -12.03
CA THR A 180 -13.04 -18.31 -12.03
C THR A 180 -13.25 -18.88 -10.63
N TYR A 181 -14.44 -19.38 -10.32
CA TYR A 181 -14.69 -20.15 -9.10
C TYR A 181 -14.46 -21.65 -9.25
N VAL A 182 -15.20 -22.30 -10.15
CA VAL A 182 -15.26 -23.76 -10.24
C VAL A 182 -14.95 -24.29 -11.65
N MET A 183 -14.80 -23.40 -12.64
CA MET A 183 -14.65 -23.81 -14.04
C MET A 183 -13.25 -24.37 -14.33
N ASN A 184 -12.24 -23.83 -13.65
CA ASN A 184 -10.86 -24.31 -13.76
C ASN A 184 -10.18 -24.25 -12.37
N PRO A 185 -10.08 -25.38 -11.65
CA PRO A 185 -9.49 -25.42 -10.31
C PRO A 185 -8.04 -24.93 -10.25
N LYS A 186 -7.23 -25.23 -11.28
CA LYS A 186 -5.83 -24.76 -11.34
C LYS A 186 -5.76 -23.24 -11.44
N MET A 187 -6.62 -22.65 -12.27
CA MET A 187 -6.71 -21.20 -12.41
C MET A 187 -7.23 -20.55 -11.13
N ARG A 188 -8.26 -21.14 -10.49
CA ARG A 188 -8.76 -20.69 -9.18
C ARG A 188 -7.66 -20.64 -8.13
N ASP A 189 -6.93 -21.74 -7.97
CA ASP A 189 -5.87 -21.84 -6.96
C ASP A 189 -4.70 -20.90 -7.28
N ARG A 190 -4.38 -20.73 -8.57
CA ARG A 190 -3.36 -19.79 -9.03
C ARG A 190 -3.72 -18.34 -8.69
N PHE A 191 -4.89 -17.85 -9.08
CA PHE A 191 -5.28 -16.46 -8.86
C PHE A 191 -5.38 -16.10 -7.37
N ARG A 192 -5.62 -17.08 -6.50
CA ARG A 192 -5.60 -16.89 -5.03
C ARG A 192 -4.22 -17.10 -4.40
N SER A 193 -3.21 -17.50 -5.15
CA SER A 193 -1.88 -17.79 -4.63
C SER A 193 -1.10 -16.51 -4.34
N THR A 194 -0.10 -16.57 -3.47
CA THR A 194 0.71 -15.40 -3.09
C THR A 194 1.48 -14.80 -4.27
N ALA A 195 1.92 -15.64 -5.21
CA ALA A 195 2.61 -15.17 -6.42
C ALA A 195 1.75 -14.25 -7.30
N MET A 196 0.41 -14.34 -7.18
CA MET A 196 -0.53 -13.48 -7.89
C MET A 196 -0.91 -12.22 -7.09
N HIS A 197 -0.13 -11.79 -6.09
CA HIS A 197 -0.43 -10.58 -5.32
C HIS A 197 0.82 -9.74 -5.12
N ASN A 198 0.63 -8.45 -4.82
CA ASN A 198 1.72 -7.48 -4.66
C ASN A 198 2.42 -7.64 -3.32
N THR A 199 2.96 -8.82 -3.05
CA THR A 199 3.55 -9.24 -1.76
C THR A 199 4.67 -10.26 -2.00
N VAL A 200 5.19 -10.84 -0.93
CA VAL A 200 6.37 -11.70 -0.94
C VAL A 200 6.02 -13.19 -0.84
N GLU A 201 6.60 -13.96 -1.75
CA GLU A 201 6.66 -15.42 -1.71
C GLU A 201 7.99 -15.90 -1.10
N VAL A 202 7.94 -16.86 -0.19
CA VAL A 202 9.14 -17.46 0.43
C VAL A 202 9.23 -18.94 0.06
N GLY A 203 10.36 -19.32 -0.53
CA GLY A 203 10.66 -20.71 -0.91
C GLY A 203 9.72 -21.28 -1.97
N GLY A 204 9.10 -20.43 -2.81
CA GLY A 204 8.12 -20.87 -3.81
C GLY A 204 6.77 -21.30 -3.22
N ARG A 205 6.46 -20.88 -1.98
CA ARG A 205 5.25 -21.27 -1.26
C ARG A 205 4.33 -20.07 -1.08
N SER A 206 3.03 -20.31 -1.23
CA SER A 206 2.02 -19.33 -0.79
C SER A 206 1.87 -19.31 0.72
N GLN A 207 1.55 -18.15 1.27
CA GLN A 207 1.33 -17.96 2.70
C GLN A 207 0.09 -18.69 3.24
N SER A 208 -0.87 -19.01 2.37
CA SER A 208 -2.09 -19.76 2.69
C SER A 208 -2.29 -20.82 1.60
N VAL A 209 -2.81 -21.99 1.96
CA VAL A 209 -2.97 -23.13 1.04
C VAL A 209 -4.46 -23.41 0.82
N PRO A 210 -4.97 -23.38 -0.43
CA PRO A 210 -6.37 -23.69 -0.72
C PRO A 210 -6.76 -25.14 -0.35
N ALA A 211 -8.03 -25.35 -0.01
CA ALA A 211 -8.64 -26.66 0.22
C ALA A 211 -9.96 -26.79 -0.56
N GLY A 212 -9.94 -26.42 -1.84
CA GLY A 212 -11.11 -26.28 -2.70
C GLY A 212 -11.46 -24.82 -3.02
N PRO A 213 -12.55 -24.59 -3.78
CA PRO A 213 -12.81 -23.29 -4.42
C PRO A 213 -13.15 -22.16 -3.44
N PHE A 214 -13.63 -22.50 -2.24
CA PHE A 214 -14.06 -21.56 -1.20
C PHE A 214 -13.58 -21.97 0.20
N GLN A 215 -12.47 -22.71 0.27
CA GLN A 215 -11.90 -23.19 1.53
C GLN A 215 -10.38 -23.12 1.51
N TRP A 216 -9.79 -23.18 2.69
CA TRP A 216 -8.35 -23.04 2.94
C TRP A 216 -7.90 -24.10 3.95
N ALA A 217 -6.83 -24.83 3.62
CA ALA A 217 -6.16 -25.77 4.51
C ALA A 217 -5.32 -25.04 5.56
N THR A 218 -4.69 -23.92 5.18
CA THR A 218 -3.99 -23.02 6.07
C THR A 218 -4.44 -21.58 5.81
N ARG A 219 -4.40 -20.76 6.84
CA ARG A 219 -4.78 -19.34 6.79
C ARG A 219 -3.75 -18.53 7.53
N THR A 220 -3.46 -17.37 6.98
CA THR A 220 -2.42 -16.49 7.50
C THR A 220 -3.03 -15.12 7.73
N ASP A 221 -3.15 -14.78 9.01
CA ASP A 221 -3.51 -13.44 9.42
C ASP A 221 -2.25 -12.57 9.44
N ALA A 222 -2.37 -11.35 8.96
CA ALA A 222 -1.41 -10.29 9.22
C ALA A 222 -1.80 -9.51 10.48
N ARG A 223 -0.83 -8.79 11.03
CA ARG A 223 -1.05 -7.82 12.10
C ARG A 223 -0.32 -6.53 11.82
N VAL A 224 -0.98 -5.42 12.09
CA VAL A 224 -0.35 -4.10 12.12
C VAL A 224 0.50 -3.98 13.37
N LEU A 225 1.75 -3.55 13.20
CA LEU A 225 2.69 -3.27 14.28
C LEU A 225 2.75 -1.78 14.59
N ARG A 226 2.74 -0.93 13.56
CA ARG A 226 2.82 0.53 13.70
C ARG A 226 2.01 1.22 12.61
N TRP A 227 1.40 2.33 13.00
CA TRP A 227 0.66 3.22 12.12
C TRP A 227 0.84 4.65 12.57
N LEU A 228 1.47 5.46 11.74
CA LEU A 228 1.83 6.84 12.03
C LEU A 228 1.47 7.71 10.82
N PRO A 229 0.21 8.18 10.74
CA PRO A 229 -0.21 9.09 9.68
C PRO A 229 0.25 10.52 9.99
N SER A 230 0.70 11.26 8.98
CA SER A 230 1.09 12.67 9.09
C SER A 230 0.88 13.41 7.76
N SER A 231 0.85 14.74 7.82
CA SER A 231 0.82 15.57 6.61
C SER A 231 2.10 15.36 5.81
N GLY A 232 1.99 14.93 4.56
CA GLY A 232 3.14 14.72 3.68
C GLY A 232 3.97 13.46 3.99
N PHE A 233 3.82 12.83 5.15
CA PHE A 233 4.48 11.56 5.51
C PHE A 233 3.54 10.54 6.15
N ASP A 234 3.50 9.29 5.69
CA ASP A 234 2.82 8.19 6.39
C ASP A 234 3.79 7.02 6.61
N TYR A 235 3.76 6.43 7.81
CA TYR A 235 4.49 5.20 8.11
C TYR A 235 3.55 4.08 8.56
N PHE A 236 3.61 2.97 7.85
CA PHE A 236 2.87 1.76 8.14
C PHE A 236 3.82 0.57 8.25
N GLU A 237 3.70 -0.23 9.29
CA GLU A 237 4.46 -1.46 9.46
C GLU A 237 3.53 -2.59 9.91
N ALA A 238 3.62 -3.73 9.23
CA ALA A 238 2.83 -4.92 9.52
C ALA A 238 3.63 -6.19 9.22
N GLU A 239 3.23 -7.31 9.82
CA GLU A 239 3.88 -8.60 9.60
C GLU A 239 2.88 -9.76 9.58
N HIS A 240 3.30 -10.88 9.00
CA HIS A 240 2.56 -12.14 9.06
C HIS A 240 3.52 -13.33 9.25
N THR A 241 2.94 -14.46 9.65
CA THR A 241 3.67 -15.67 10.06
C THR A 241 3.32 -16.90 9.20
N GLY A 242 2.88 -16.68 7.96
CA GLY A 242 2.44 -17.73 7.05
C GLY A 242 3.54 -18.71 6.61
N TYR A 243 4.80 -18.38 6.89
CA TYR A 243 5.98 -19.16 6.52
C TYR A 243 6.76 -19.69 7.73
N LEU A 244 6.14 -19.77 8.91
CA LEU A 244 6.83 -20.14 10.16
C LEU A 244 7.79 -21.33 9.96
N PRO A 245 9.04 -21.24 10.47
CA PRO A 245 9.54 -20.20 11.39
C PRO A 245 9.90 -18.84 10.72
N THR A 246 9.79 -18.72 9.40
CA THR A 246 10.06 -17.48 8.69
C THR A 246 8.90 -16.48 8.85
N VAL A 247 9.24 -15.24 9.18
CA VAL A 247 8.34 -14.09 9.29
C VAL A 247 8.58 -13.15 8.11
N HIS A 248 7.50 -12.67 7.51
CA HIS A 248 7.54 -11.58 6.53
C HIS A 248 6.98 -10.33 7.19
N ARG A 249 7.78 -9.27 7.16
CA ARG A 249 7.40 -7.94 7.62
C ARG A 249 7.52 -6.95 6.47
N ARG A 250 6.50 -6.12 6.32
CA ARG A 250 6.44 -5.04 5.34
C ARG A 250 6.33 -3.70 6.05
N THR A 251 7.17 -2.77 5.63
CA THR A 251 7.05 -1.35 5.94
C THR A 251 6.67 -0.59 4.67
N VAL A 252 5.67 0.29 4.75
CA VAL A 252 5.29 1.22 3.69
C VAL A 252 5.46 2.63 4.23
N VAL A 253 6.29 3.41 3.55
CA VAL A 253 6.51 4.83 3.82
C VAL A 253 6.03 5.63 2.62
N ARG A 254 5.07 6.53 2.84
CA ARG A 254 4.64 7.51 1.83
C ARG A 254 5.24 8.86 2.16
N ILE A 255 5.91 9.50 1.20
CA ILE A 255 6.45 10.86 1.31
C ILE A 255 5.95 11.66 0.12
N ASP A 256 5.04 12.60 0.31
CA ASP A 256 4.26 13.20 -0.79
C ASP A 256 3.71 12.08 -1.73
N ASP A 257 4.11 12.06 -3.00
CA ASP A 257 3.77 11.03 -4.01
C ASP A 257 4.83 9.93 -4.21
N LEU A 258 5.84 9.89 -3.35
CA LEU A 258 6.86 8.85 -3.29
C LEU A 258 6.41 7.73 -2.34
N TRP A 259 6.57 6.49 -2.79
CA TRP A 259 6.28 5.29 -2.00
C TRP A 259 7.55 4.47 -1.85
N LEU A 260 7.98 4.27 -0.61
CA LEU A 260 9.10 3.42 -0.24
C LEU A 260 8.57 2.21 0.54
N ILE A 261 8.76 1.03 -0.03
CA ILE A 261 8.32 -0.24 0.54
C ILE A 261 9.56 -1.03 0.94
N ALA A 262 9.64 -1.49 2.18
CA ALA A 262 10.71 -2.37 2.65
C ALA A 262 10.12 -3.70 3.12
N ASP A 263 10.57 -4.78 2.49
CA ASP A 263 10.19 -6.15 2.82
C ASP A 263 11.37 -6.84 3.52
N HIS A 264 11.17 -7.27 4.77
CA HIS A 264 12.16 -7.97 5.59
C HIS A 264 11.70 -9.38 5.92
N ILE A 265 12.55 -10.36 5.60
CA ILE A 265 12.26 -11.78 5.81
C ILE A 265 13.26 -12.36 6.81
N PHE A 266 12.79 -12.84 7.95
CA PHE A 266 13.66 -13.24 9.07
C PHE A 266 13.08 -14.40 9.91
N GLY A 267 13.83 -14.86 10.93
CA GLY A 267 13.41 -15.89 11.90
C GLY A 267 13.63 -17.35 11.47
N GLY A 268 13.49 -17.65 10.17
CA GLY A 268 13.72 -18.99 9.63
C GLY A 268 15.08 -19.17 8.94
N ARG A 269 15.24 -20.33 8.30
CA ARG A 269 16.38 -20.60 7.42
C ARG A 269 16.30 -19.69 6.19
N ALA A 270 17.44 -19.28 5.66
CA ALA A 270 17.48 -18.56 4.39
C ALA A 270 16.94 -19.45 3.26
N GLU A 271 15.88 -18.97 2.60
CA GLU A 271 15.20 -19.61 1.47
C GLU A 271 14.97 -18.57 0.38
N PRO A 272 14.99 -18.94 -0.92
CA PRO A 272 14.77 -17.99 -2.01
C PRO A 272 13.48 -17.20 -1.82
N VAL A 273 13.51 -15.92 -2.16
CA VAL A 273 12.37 -15.00 -1.98
C VAL A 273 12.04 -14.33 -3.30
N ALA A 274 10.75 -14.19 -3.59
CA ALA A 274 10.25 -13.47 -4.76
C ALA A 274 9.22 -12.41 -4.32
N LEU A 275 9.49 -11.15 -4.64
CA LEU A 275 8.55 -10.03 -4.52
C LEU A 275 7.87 -9.80 -5.87
N HIS A 276 6.56 -9.63 -5.86
CA HIS A 276 5.77 -9.44 -7.07
C HIS A 276 5.13 -8.04 -7.09
N TRP A 277 5.05 -7.46 -8.27
CA TRP A 277 4.27 -6.25 -8.56
C TRP A 277 3.48 -6.46 -9.85
N HIS A 278 2.17 -6.66 -9.73
CA HIS A 278 1.20 -6.81 -10.81
C HIS A 278 0.65 -5.44 -11.18
N LEU A 279 0.82 -5.06 -12.44
CA LEU A 279 0.47 -3.74 -12.95
C LEU A 279 -0.80 -3.80 -13.81
N ASP A 280 -1.59 -2.73 -13.79
CA ASP A 280 -2.76 -2.61 -14.65
C ASP A 280 -2.35 -2.67 -16.14
N PRO A 281 -3.09 -3.41 -17.00
CA PRO A 281 -2.79 -3.54 -18.43
C PRO A 281 -2.70 -2.23 -19.21
N ALA A 282 -3.25 -1.13 -18.69
CA ALA A 282 -3.15 0.18 -19.31
C ALA A 282 -1.72 0.77 -19.24
N TRP A 283 -0.84 0.23 -18.39
CA TRP A 283 0.53 0.70 -18.24
C TRP A 283 1.48 -0.05 -19.16
N LYS A 284 2.17 0.69 -20.03
CA LYS A 284 3.28 0.13 -20.78
C LYS A 284 4.52 0.15 -19.90
N VAL A 285 5.12 -1.02 -19.70
CA VAL A 285 6.32 -1.18 -18.86
C VAL A 285 7.52 -1.48 -19.74
N ASP A 286 8.49 -0.57 -19.73
CA ASP A 286 9.77 -0.73 -20.42
C ASP A 286 10.87 -0.99 -19.39
N GLU A 287 11.63 -2.07 -19.59
CA GLU A 287 12.85 -2.35 -18.83
C GLU A 287 13.96 -1.40 -19.27
N ARG A 288 14.75 -0.88 -18.32
CA ARG A 288 16.03 -0.29 -18.68
C ARG A 288 17.12 -1.37 -18.71
N PRO A 289 17.86 -1.51 -19.81
CA PRO A 289 18.83 -2.59 -19.98
C PRO A 289 19.77 -2.73 -18.78
N GLY A 290 19.80 -3.93 -18.18
CA GLY A 290 20.71 -4.30 -17.09
C GLY A 290 20.35 -3.75 -15.71
N SER A 291 19.10 -3.34 -15.48
CA SER A 291 18.70 -2.66 -14.24
C SER A 291 17.50 -3.32 -13.53
N ARG A 292 17.46 -3.15 -12.20
CA ARG A 292 16.35 -3.53 -11.31
C ARG A 292 15.27 -2.44 -11.28
N MET A 293 15.13 -1.72 -12.39
CA MET A 293 14.35 -0.50 -12.52
C MET A 293 13.53 -0.54 -13.80
N TYR A 294 12.24 -0.30 -13.64
CA TYR A 294 11.25 -0.30 -14.70
C TYR A 294 10.58 1.06 -14.79
N VAL A 295 10.28 1.49 -16.01
CA VAL A 295 9.49 2.68 -16.26
C VAL A 295 8.12 2.25 -16.78
N ALA A 296 7.07 2.61 -16.05
CA ALA A 296 5.69 2.41 -16.45
C ALA A 296 5.10 3.73 -16.97
N GLU A 297 4.46 3.71 -18.13
CA GLU A 297 3.82 4.88 -18.74
C GLU A 297 2.35 4.60 -19.08
N ALA A 298 1.45 5.51 -18.67
CA ALA A 298 0.04 5.51 -19.04
C ALA A 298 -0.53 6.93 -19.05
N GLY A 299 -1.23 7.30 -20.13
CA GLY A 299 -1.96 8.57 -20.20
C GLY A 299 -1.11 9.84 -20.02
N GLY A 300 0.19 9.78 -20.32
CA GLY A 300 1.15 10.88 -20.12
C GLY A 300 1.80 10.90 -18.72
N THR A 301 1.34 10.05 -17.79
CA THR A 301 1.98 9.85 -16.49
C THR A 301 3.07 8.79 -16.62
N ARG A 302 4.23 9.06 -16.00
CA ARG A 302 5.37 8.12 -15.94
C ARG A 302 5.72 7.80 -14.50
N ILE A 303 5.90 6.52 -14.22
CA ILE A 303 6.26 5.99 -12.91
C ILE A 303 7.57 5.21 -13.03
N VAL A 304 8.47 5.41 -12.08
CA VAL A 304 9.64 4.55 -11.88
C VAL A 304 9.34 3.57 -10.75
N ILE A 305 9.58 2.29 -11.01
CA ILE A 305 9.58 1.22 -10.02
C ILE A 305 10.99 0.66 -9.97
N ALA A 306 11.70 0.86 -8.87
CA ALA A 306 13.05 0.36 -8.66
C ALA A 306 13.11 -0.52 -7.42
N CYS A 307 13.86 -1.62 -7.45
CA CYS A 307 14.01 -2.52 -6.31
C CYS A 307 15.48 -2.88 -6.05
N THR A 308 15.85 -3.09 -4.78
CA THR A 308 17.21 -3.51 -4.39
C THR A 308 17.49 -5.00 -4.58
N ALA A 309 16.47 -5.82 -4.88
CA ALA A 309 16.62 -7.27 -5.07
C ALA A 309 17.65 -7.63 -6.15
N PRO A 310 18.49 -8.68 -6.01
CA PRO A 310 19.56 -9.00 -6.95
C PRO A 310 19.17 -9.17 -8.43
N SER A 311 17.94 -9.60 -8.71
CA SER A 311 17.44 -9.76 -10.08
C SER A 311 15.99 -9.30 -10.21
N GLY A 312 15.62 -8.81 -11.40
CA GLY A 312 14.26 -8.46 -11.78
C GLY A 312 13.89 -9.11 -13.10
N GLU A 313 12.62 -9.50 -13.24
CA GLU A 313 12.05 -10.08 -14.46
C GLU A 313 10.68 -9.46 -14.73
N GLN A 314 10.32 -9.35 -16.01
CA GLN A 314 9.02 -8.86 -16.46
C GLN A 314 8.25 -9.97 -17.19
N PHE A 315 6.95 -10.05 -16.92
CA PHE A 315 6.01 -11.03 -17.44
C PHE A 315 4.85 -10.31 -18.14
N HIS A 316 4.31 -10.91 -19.20
CA HIS A 316 3.15 -10.38 -19.93
C HIS A 316 2.55 -11.46 -20.84
N GLY A 317 1.41 -12.05 -20.44
CA GLY A 317 0.70 -13.07 -21.21
C GLY A 317 1.48 -14.38 -21.41
N ASP A 318 2.38 -14.72 -20.48
CA ASP A 318 3.38 -15.78 -20.57
C ASP A 318 2.83 -17.16 -20.16
N GLY A 319 1.90 -17.72 -20.93
CA GLY A 319 1.39 -19.09 -20.72
C GLY A 319 0.92 -19.33 -19.27
N ASP A 320 1.54 -20.29 -18.58
CA ASP A 320 1.27 -20.56 -17.15
C ASP A 320 2.15 -19.72 -16.20
N GLY A 321 2.66 -18.56 -16.61
CA GLY A 321 3.44 -17.64 -15.76
C GLY A 321 2.66 -16.38 -15.35
N LEU A 322 3.32 -15.33 -14.88
CA LEU A 322 2.72 -14.34 -13.97
C LEU A 322 1.91 -13.23 -14.64
N GLY A 323 2.06 -13.01 -15.94
CA GLY A 323 1.55 -11.83 -16.64
C GLY A 323 0.07 -11.88 -17.00
N TRP A 324 -0.81 -12.13 -16.03
CA TRP A 324 -2.24 -12.24 -16.24
C TRP A 324 -3.03 -11.52 -15.15
N CYS A 325 -4.14 -10.91 -15.52
CA CYS A 325 -5.16 -10.42 -14.60
C CYS A 325 -6.56 -10.80 -15.07
N ALA A 326 -7.52 -10.67 -14.17
CA ALA A 326 -8.92 -10.92 -14.37
C ALA A 326 -9.73 -9.74 -13.82
N PRO A 327 -9.81 -8.62 -14.56
CA PRO A 327 -10.42 -7.38 -14.07
C PRO A 327 -11.93 -7.51 -13.85
N ILE A 328 -12.56 -8.53 -14.45
CA ILE A 328 -13.93 -8.93 -14.19
C ILE A 328 -14.03 -10.45 -14.24
N TYR A 329 -14.97 -11.01 -13.48
CA TYR A 329 -15.17 -12.45 -13.38
C TYR A 329 -15.30 -13.13 -14.74
N GLY A 330 -14.55 -14.22 -14.93
CA GLY A 330 -14.56 -15.02 -16.16
C GLY A 330 -13.76 -14.46 -17.32
N GLN A 331 -13.17 -13.26 -17.21
CA GLN A 331 -12.32 -12.69 -18.27
C GLN A 331 -10.88 -12.60 -17.79
N VAL A 332 -9.99 -13.36 -18.43
CA VAL A 332 -8.55 -13.32 -18.17
C VAL A 332 -7.87 -12.63 -19.34
N MET A 333 -6.98 -11.69 -19.05
CA MET A 333 -6.21 -10.96 -20.05
C MET A 333 -4.76 -10.79 -19.63
N ALA A 334 -3.89 -10.51 -20.60
CA ALA A 334 -2.48 -10.24 -20.33
C ALA A 334 -2.33 -8.94 -19.52
N SER A 335 -1.42 -8.97 -18.55
CA SER A 335 -1.08 -7.85 -17.67
C SER A 335 0.44 -7.86 -17.44
N PRO A 336 1.08 -6.68 -17.33
CA PRO A 336 2.49 -6.61 -16.97
C PRO A 336 2.69 -6.96 -15.49
N THR A 337 3.58 -7.92 -15.22
CA THR A 337 3.99 -8.25 -13.85
C THR A 337 5.51 -8.17 -13.72
N LEU A 338 5.99 -7.57 -12.64
CA LEU A 338 7.39 -7.57 -12.26
C LEU A 338 7.63 -8.59 -11.14
N ARG A 339 8.69 -9.39 -11.27
CA ARG A 339 9.19 -10.25 -10.19
C ARG A 339 10.61 -9.84 -9.83
N PHE A 340 10.81 -9.56 -8.55
CA PHE A 340 12.12 -9.29 -7.98
C PHE A 340 12.55 -10.47 -7.12
N SER A 341 13.69 -11.07 -7.43
CA SER A 341 14.14 -12.31 -6.78
C SER A 341 15.41 -12.12 -5.96
N HIS A 342 15.45 -12.78 -4.80
CA HIS A 342 16.61 -12.86 -3.93
C HIS A 342 16.95 -14.35 -3.66
N PRO A 343 18.18 -14.83 -3.95
CA PRO A 343 18.54 -16.24 -3.86
C PRO A 343 18.69 -16.77 -2.42
N ALA A 344 18.77 -15.84 -1.46
CA ALA A 344 18.80 -16.06 -0.02
C ALA A 344 20.00 -16.84 0.52
N THR A 345 21.14 -16.15 0.57
CA THR A 345 22.34 -16.55 1.31
C THR A 345 22.38 -15.98 2.74
N ALA A 346 21.46 -15.07 3.06
CA ALA A 346 21.21 -14.46 4.37
C ALA A 346 19.71 -14.05 4.42
N PRO A 347 19.14 -13.75 5.61
CA PRO A 347 17.82 -13.12 5.75
C PRO A 347 17.68 -11.95 4.78
N PRO A 348 16.82 -12.06 3.75
CA PRO A 348 16.77 -11.06 2.70
C PRO A 348 16.00 -9.81 3.13
N SER A 349 16.46 -8.68 2.62
CA SER A 349 15.73 -7.42 2.59
C SER A 349 15.58 -6.96 1.14
N MET A 350 14.42 -6.45 0.79
CA MET A 350 14.16 -5.85 -0.52
C MET A 350 13.42 -4.54 -0.32
N GLU A 351 14.01 -3.47 -0.83
CA GLU A 351 13.43 -2.13 -0.80
C GLU A 351 12.99 -1.77 -2.20
N THR A 352 11.71 -1.41 -2.35
CA THR A 352 11.13 -0.92 -3.59
C THR A 352 10.79 0.56 -3.45
N VAL A 353 11.18 1.35 -4.45
CA VAL A 353 10.73 2.73 -4.61
C VAL A 353 9.78 2.80 -5.80
N VAL A 354 8.59 3.34 -5.57
CA VAL A 354 7.62 3.72 -6.62
C VAL A 354 7.45 5.23 -6.60
N SER A 355 7.72 5.89 -7.71
CA SER A 355 7.75 7.35 -7.77
C SER A 355 7.32 7.93 -9.11
N MET A 356 6.61 9.06 -9.08
CA MET A 356 6.24 9.81 -10.28
C MET A 356 7.44 10.55 -10.90
N VAL A 357 7.53 10.56 -12.23
CA VAL A 357 8.50 11.40 -12.95
C VAL A 357 7.77 12.63 -13.51
N PRO A 358 8.06 13.85 -13.04
CA PRO A 358 7.39 15.05 -13.55
C PRO A 358 7.79 15.32 -15.01
N MET A 359 6.84 15.82 -15.82
CA MET A 359 7.05 16.09 -17.25
C MET A 359 8.17 17.10 -17.56
N VAL A 360 8.50 18.01 -16.63
CA VAL A 360 9.51 19.07 -16.86
C VAL A 360 10.92 18.50 -17.01
N THR A 361 11.19 17.29 -16.47
CA THR A 361 12.45 16.57 -16.65
C THR A 361 12.61 15.99 -18.07
N MET A 362 11.61 16.11 -18.96
CA MET A 362 11.69 15.56 -20.33
C MET A 362 12.58 16.34 -21.30
N VAL A 363 12.84 17.64 -21.09
CA VAL A 363 13.61 18.43 -22.08
C VAL A 363 15.10 18.02 -22.13
N THR A 364 15.63 17.39 -21.08
CA THR A 364 16.99 16.83 -21.05
C THR A 364 17.09 15.34 -21.45
N MET A 365 15.96 14.67 -21.72
CA MET A 365 15.91 13.21 -21.93
C MET A 365 16.09 12.76 -23.39
N ILE A 366 16.31 13.68 -24.33
CA ILE A 366 16.56 13.39 -25.76
C ILE A 366 18.06 13.51 -26.12
N GLY A 367 18.93 13.81 -25.14
CA GLY A 367 20.39 13.82 -25.30
C GLY A 367 21.06 12.60 -24.65
N PRO A 368 22.28 12.20 -25.08
CA PRO A 368 23.06 11.11 -24.47
C PRO A 368 23.66 11.52 -23.11
N THR A 369 23.03 12.42 -22.37
CA THR A 369 23.57 13.06 -21.17
C THR A 369 22.85 12.55 -19.92
N ASN A 370 23.60 11.84 -19.09
CA ASN A 370 23.59 11.60 -17.62
C ASN A 370 22.54 12.22 -16.66
N ASP A 371 21.38 12.71 -17.10
CA ASP A 371 20.29 13.07 -16.18
C ASP A 371 19.67 11.79 -15.64
N THR A 372 20.21 11.35 -14.52
CA THR A 372 20.01 10.00 -13.99
C THR A 372 18.64 9.94 -13.31
N PRO A 373 17.68 9.17 -13.85
CA PRO A 373 16.38 8.98 -13.21
C PRO A 373 16.60 8.21 -11.92
N ALA A 374 15.79 8.49 -10.90
CA ALA A 374 15.83 7.91 -9.56
C ALA A 374 16.76 6.70 -9.44
N THR A 375 18.01 6.93 -9.02
CA THR A 375 18.90 5.82 -8.68
C THR A 375 18.37 5.19 -7.41
N LEU A 376 18.38 3.87 -7.30
CA LEU A 376 18.10 3.17 -6.05
C LEU A 376 19.29 2.25 -5.76
N GLU A 377 19.98 2.55 -4.67
CA GLU A 377 21.21 1.89 -4.28
C GLU A 377 21.09 1.35 -2.86
N PRO A 378 21.29 0.03 -2.64
CA PRO A 378 21.43 -0.49 -1.29
C PRO A 378 22.70 0.04 -0.66
N LEU A 379 22.64 0.38 0.63
CA LEU A 379 23.76 0.89 1.41
C LEU A 379 24.20 -0.13 2.45
N ALA A 380 25.51 -0.24 2.67
CA ALA A 380 26.04 -1.01 3.78
C ALA A 380 25.79 -0.27 5.10
N VAL A 381 25.22 -0.96 6.08
CA VAL A 381 25.03 -0.44 7.44
C VAL A 381 26.15 -0.96 8.33
N GLN A 382 26.83 -0.06 9.03
CA GLN A 382 27.76 -0.41 10.10
C GLN A 382 26.96 -0.49 11.40
N PRO A 383 26.74 -1.70 11.96
CA PRO A 383 25.92 -1.85 13.16
C PRO A 383 26.66 -1.33 14.40
N GLY A 384 25.92 -0.70 15.30
CA GLY A 384 26.43 -0.37 16.62
C GLY A 384 26.66 -1.62 17.47
N THR A 385 27.58 -1.57 18.43
CA THR A 385 27.77 -2.64 19.40
C THR A 385 26.59 -2.66 20.38
N GLY A 386 25.88 -3.79 20.54
CA GLY A 386 25.07 -4.01 21.76
C GLY A 386 23.72 -4.72 21.64
N ASP A 387 23.01 -4.68 20.50
CA ASP A 387 21.65 -5.28 20.42
C ASP A 387 21.52 -6.43 19.38
N GLY A 388 22.51 -6.62 18.50
CA GLY A 388 22.48 -7.67 17.49
C GLY A 388 21.44 -7.46 16.39
N SER A 389 20.80 -6.30 16.32
CA SER A 389 19.84 -6.00 15.26
C SER A 389 20.51 -5.89 13.89
N ARG A 390 19.78 -6.26 12.85
CA ARG A 390 20.19 -6.04 11.47
C ARG A 390 19.46 -4.80 10.96
N CYS A 391 20.07 -4.12 10.00
CA CYS A 391 19.43 -3.02 9.31
C CYS A 391 19.58 -3.20 7.82
N SER A 392 18.58 -2.77 7.07
CA SER A 392 18.72 -2.48 5.66
C SER A 392 18.69 -0.98 5.44
N ALA A 393 19.33 -0.53 4.37
CA ALA A 393 19.43 0.88 4.06
C ALA A 393 19.50 1.12 2.57
N VAL A 394 18.96 2.24 2.13
CA VAL A 394 18.96 2.65 0.72
C VAL A 394 19.24 4.13 0.56
N LYS A 395 19.91 4.45 -0.55
CA LYS A 395 20.04 5.80 -1.09
C LYS A 395 19.25 5.86 -2.38
N PHE A 396 18.46 6.91 -2.55
CA PHE A 396 17.81 7.17 -3.83
C PHE A 396 17.58 8.66 -4.09
N THR A 397 17.26 9.00 -5.33
CA THR A 397 16.99 10.39 -5.75
C THR A 397 15.54 10.52 -6.22
N TYR A 398 14.83 11.56 -5.79
CA TYR A 398 13.46 11.86 -6.23
C TYR A 398 13.26 13.37 -6.31
N LEU A 399 12.71 13.86 -7.44
CA LEU A 399 12.46 15.29 -7.71
C LEU A 399 13.66 16.24 -7.49
N GLY A 400 14.88 15.75 -7.69
CA GLY A 400 16.08 16.55 -7.45
C GLY A 400 16.50 16.61 -5.97
N ASP A 401 15.94 15.77 -5.11
CA ASP A 401 16.40 15.59 -3.75
C ASP A 401 16.95 14.17 -3.56
N ARG A 402 17.90 14.02 -2.64
CA ARG A 402 18.46 12.72 -2.27
C ARG A 402 17.83 12.25 -0.96
N TYR A 403 17.64 10.95 -0.84
CA TYR A 403 17.03 10.32 0.32
C TYR A 403 17.94 9.23 0.83
N LEU A 404 18.17 9.20 2.13
CA LEU A 404 18.77 8.08 2.84
C LEU A 404 17.70 7.48 3.74
N ALA A 405 17.39 6.20 3.56
CA ALA A 405 16.47 5.49 4.42
C ALA A 405 17.17 4.32 5.11
N ILE A 406 16.87 4.11 6.39
CA ILE A 406 17.32 2.98 7.18
C ILE A 406 16.12 2.33 7.87
N PHE A 407 16.10 1.00 7.87
CA PHE A 407 15.07 0.22 8.53
C PHE A 407 15.70 -0.85 9.41
N LYS A 408 15.24 -0.94 10.65
CA LYS A 408 15.68 -1.93 11.62
C LYS A 408 14.89 -3.21 11.45
N VAL A 409 15.61 -4.31 11.30
CA VAL A 409 15.08 -5.67 11.23
C VAL A 409 15.31 -6.34 12.60
N PRO A 410 14.26 -6.79 13.30
CA PRO A 410 14.42 -7.51 14.55
C PRO A 410 15.16 -8.84 14.32
N GLU A 411 16.10 -9.20 15.21
CA GLU A 411 16.52 -10.60 15.33
C GLU A 411 15.56 -11.32 16.30
N VAL A 412 15.10 -12.51 15.89
CA VAL A 412 14.30 -13.39 16.76
C VAL A 412 15.18 -13.81 17.96
N ASP A 413 14.60 -13.83 19.16
CA ASP A 413 15.20 -14.32 20.42
C ASP A 413 16.27 -13.48 21.14
N ARG A 414 16.44 -12.18 20.84
CA ARG A 414 17.28 -11.29 21.70
C ARG A 414 16.44 -10.39 22.60
N PRO A 415 16.72 -10.34 23.93
CA PRO A 415 16.12 -9.35 24.80
C PRO A 415 16.46 -7.94 24.32
N ALA A 416 15.58 -6.97 24.57
CA ALA A 416 15.83 -5.57 24.26
C ALA A 416 17.10 -5.08 24.98
N GLY A 417 18.24 -5.13 24.28
CA GLY A 417 19.49 -4.54 24.72
C GLY A 417 19.46 -3.02 24.61
N ALA A 418 20.55 -2.36 25.01
CA ALA A 418 20.74 -0.95 24.72
C ALA A 418 20.66 -0.74 23.19
N ARG A 419 19.86 0.24 22.75
CA ARG A 419 19.64 0.49 21.32
C ARG A 419 20.97 0.77 20.63
N ALA A 420 21.33 -0.04 19.65
CA ALA A 420 22.56 0.16 18.89
C ALA A 420 22.41 1.37 17.95
N ILE A 421 23.42 2.24 17.94
CA ILE A 421 23.51 3.31 16.94
C ILE A 421 24.08 2.71 15.66
N ASN A 422 23.26 2.66 14.62
CA ASN A 422 23.62 2.20 13.29
C ASN A 422 24.10 3.37 12.46
N ARG A 423 25.04 3.11 11.53
CA ARG A 423 25.64 4.15 10.70
C ARG A 423 25.58 3.77 9.23
N ILE A 424 25.25 4.75 8.41
CA ILE A 424 25.32 4.70 6.95
C ILE A 424 26.31 5.76 6.51
N VAL A 425 27.34 5.34 5.80
CA VAL A 425 28.35 6.24 5.24
C VAL A 425 28.06 6.40 3.74
N VAL A 426 27.89 7.64 3.31
CA VAL A 426 27.84 8.04 1.91
C VAL A 426 29.01 9.00 1.63
N GLU A 427 29.26 9.30 0.36
CA GLU A 427 30.40 10.14 -0.05
C GLU A 427 30.40 11.52 0.62
N SER A 428 29.20 12.07 0.87
CA SER A 428 28.99 13.40 1.42
C SER A 428 28.96 13.47 2.95
N GLY A 429 28.86 12.34 3.65
CA GLY A 429 28.73 12.33 5.11
C GLY A 429 28.26 10.99 5.68
N GLU A 430 28.03 10.98 6.99
CA GLU A 430 27.52 9.84 7.73
C GLU A 430 26.19 10.19 8.40
N LEU A 431 25.18 9.34 8.21
CA LEU A 431 23.97 9.32 9.02
C LEU A 431 24.12 8.25 10.10
N SER A 432 23.95 8.64 11.36
CA SER A 432 23.96 7.73 12.51
C SER A 432 22.64 7.82 13.27
N THR A 433 22.03 6.69 13.63
CA THR A 433 20.75 6.66 14.35
C THR A 433 20.51 5.34 15.09
N ASP A 434 19.77 5.39 16.19
CA ASP A 434 19.27 4.22 16.92
C ASP A 434 17.82 3.86 16.58
N ALA A 435 17.22 4.57 15.62
CA ALA A 435 15.81 4.50 15.30
C ALA A 435 15.40 3.14 14.73
N HIS A 436 14.11 2.85 14.88
CA HIS A 436 13.49 1.69 14.24
C HIS A 436 13.42 1.90 12.72
N ALA A 437 13.10 3.10 12.29
CA ALA A 437 13.30 3.54 10.91
C ALA A 437 13.69 5.01 10.89
N ALA A 438 14.44 5.43 9.89
CA ALA A 438 14.67 6.85 9.63
C ALA A 438 14.72 7.13 8.13
N VAL A 439 14.19 8.29 7.72
CA VAL A 439 14.32 8.80 6.35
C VAL A 439 14.87 10.22 6.41
N LEU A 440 16.06 10.43 5.85
CA LEU A 440 16.70 11.73 5.72
C LEU A 440 16.58 12.22 4.28
N ARG A 441 15.87 13.33 4.07
CA ARG A 441 15.82 14.06 2.80
C ARG A 441 16.93 15.11 2.78
N LEU A 442 17.69 15.13 1.70
CA LEU A 442 18.82 16.01 1.43
C LEU A 442 18.60 16.74 0.10
N THR A 443 19.15 17.94 -0.04
CA THR A 443 19.26 18.62 -1.33
C THR A 443 20.25 17.89 -2.26
N MET A 444 20.35 18.31 -3.53
CA MET A 444 21.44 17.86 -4.41
C MET A 444 22.85 18.22 -3.91
N ASP A 445 22.98 19.16 -2.99
CA ASP A 445 24.26 19.55 -2.38
C ASP A 445 24.48 18.86 -1.02
N ASP A 446 23.69 17.82 -0.71
CA ASP A 446 23.75 17.03 0.52
C ASP A 446 23.44 17.79 1.82
N GLU A 447 22.70 18.90 1.72
CA GLU A 447 22.20 19.61 2.90
C GLU A 447 20.88 19.00 3.42
N PRO A 448 20.74 18.72 4.73
CA PRO A 448 19.51 18.21 5.31
C PRO A 448 18.30 19.13 5.14
N MET A 449 17.23 18.57 4.58
CA MET A 449 15.94 19.23 4.38
C MET A 449 14.86 18.73 5.32
N ALA A 450 14.81 17.42 5.56
CA ALA A 450 13.86 16.83 6.48
C ALA A 450 14.41 15.52 7.06
N LEU A 451 14.01 15.19 8.28
CA LEU A 451 14.28 13.92 8.92
C LEU A 451 13.00 13.37 9.53
N ASP A 452 12.62 12.18 9.09
CA ASP A 452 11.62 11.34 9.72
C ASP A 452 12.34 10.31 10.59
N LEU A 453 12.04 10.28 11.88
CA LEU A 453 12.64 9.37 12.86
C LEU A 453 11.56 8.57 13.56
N ILE A 454 11.51 7.27 13.33
CA ILE A 454 10.49 6.38 13.89
C ILE A 454 11.06 5.62 15.07
N SER A 455 10.46 5.85 16.26
CA SER A 455 10.88 5.21 17.50
C SER A 455 12.39 5.31 17.79
N GLY A 456 13.03 6.45 17.50
CA GLY A 456 14.44 6.74 17.79
C GLY A 456 14.64 7.68 18.98
N SER A 457 15.86 7.73 19.50
CA SER A 457 16.32 8.71 20.49
C SER A 457 17.57 9.47 20.05
N HIS A 458 18.23 9.00 18.99
CA HIS A 458 19.46 9.56 18.45
C HIS A 458 19.40 9.65 16.93
N ALA A 459 19.81 10.78 16.39
CA ALA A 459 20.09 10.94 14.97
C ALA A 459 21.18 12.01 14.78
N ALA A 460 22.18 11.74 13.94
CA ALA A 460 23.17 12.74 13.58
C ALA A 460 23.63 12.60 12.12
N TRP A 461 23.89 13.74 11.49
CA TRP A 461 24.44 13.87 10.13
C TRP A 461 25.76 14.64 10.18
N THR A 462 26.81 14.09 9.58
CA THR A 462 28.16 14.68 9.59
C THR A 462 28.56 15.38 8.29
N GLY A 463 27.71 15.37 7.27
CA GLY A 463 27.96 16.03 6.00
C GLY A 463 27.67 17.54 6.02
N PRO A 464 27.42 18.17 4.86
CA PRO A 464 27.06 19.58 4.76
C PRO A 464 25.89 19.94 5.68
N ALA A 465 25.97 21.11 6.33
CA ALA A 465 25.01 21.57 7.34
C ALA A 465 24.69 20.48 8.41
N PRO A 466 25.70 20.06 9.21
CA PRO A 466 25.56 18.94 10.13
C PRO A 466 24.56 19.22 11.25
N PHE A 467 23.91 18.17 11.73
CA PHE A 467 23.05 18.22 12.92
C PHE A 467 23.32 17.00 13.79
N ALA A 468 23.01 17.14 15.08
CA ALA A 468 22.94 16.02 16.00
C ALA A 468 21.78 16.24 16.96
N PHE A 469 21.04 15.17 17.22
CA PHE A 469 19.93 15.12 18.14
C PHE A 469 20.12 13.94 19.09
N THR A 470 19.88 14.18 20.38
CA THR A 470 19.73 13.14 21.39
C THR A 470 18.66 13.61 22.36
N GLY A 471 17.60 12.82 22.50
CA GLY A 471 16.45 13.15 23.32
C GLY A 471 15.91 11.91 24.04
N PRO A 472 14.80 12.04 24.81
CA PRO A 472 14.12 10.87 25.35
C PRO A 472 13.70 9.92 24.21
N VAL A 473 13.66 8.62 24.49
CA VAL A 473 13.02 7.62 23.62
C VAL A 473 11.52 7.87 23.61
N ALA A 474 11.06 8.90 22.90
CA ALA A 474 9.65 9.28 22.83
C ALA A 474 9.47 10.44 21.84
N ALA A 475 9.30 10.12 20.56
CA ALA A 475 8.37 10.75 19.62
C ALA A 475 8.79 10.29 18.23
N ASP A 476 7.83 9.79 17.45
CA ASP A 476 8.03 9.78 16.00
C ASP A 476 8.20 11.24 15.59
N LEU A 477 9.40 11.57 15.12
CA LEU A 477 9.82 12.95 14.88
C LEU A 477 9.76 13.21 13.38
N HIS A 478 8.91 14.15 12.98
CA HIS A 478 8.98 14.78 11.67
C HIS A 478 9.64 16.15 11.84
N SER A 479 10.88 16.30 11.35
CA SER A 479 11.62 17.56 11.42
C SER A 479 11.81 18.16 10.03
N ASP A 480 11.50 19.44 9.89
CA ASP A 480 11.80 20.20 8.69
C ASP A 480 13.20 20.85 8.75
N SER A 481 13.59 21.53 7.67
CA SER A 481 14.89 22.19 7.55
C SER A 481 15.12 23.27 8.60
N THR A 482 14.06 23.89 9.12
CA THR A 482 14.14 24.91 10.17
C THR A 482 14.55 24.25 11.49
N VAL A 483 13.89 23.15 11.86
CA VAL A 483 14.20 22.37 13.07
C VAL A 483 15.61 21.80 12.98
N LEU A 484 16.00 21.22 11.84
CA LEU A 484 17.34 20.66 11.65
C LEU A 484 18.45 21.71 11.76
N ARG A 485 18.25 22.90 11.18
CA ARG A 485 19.20 24.02 11.32
C ARG A 485 19.32 24.52 12.76
N GLN A 486 18.25 24.49 13.55
CA GLN A 486 18.29 24.84 14.97
C GLN A 486 19.08 23.80 15.79
N LEU A 487 18.97 22.52 15.45
CA LEU A 487 19.77 21.45 16.06
C LEU A 487 21.26 21.61 15.74
N GLY A 488 21.60 21.92 14.49
CA GLY A 488 22.99 22.17 14.08
C GLY A 488 23.65 23.39 14.76
N ARG A 489 22.87 24.34 15.26
CA ARG A 489 23.36 25.53 16.00
C ARG A 489 23.51 25.31 17.51
N GLY A 490 23.21 24.11 18.03
CA GLY A 490 23.35 23.78 19.45
C GLY A 490 22.32 24.47 20.36
N THR A 491 21.23 24.98 19.80
CA THR A 491 20.32 25.91 20.49
C THR A 491 19.20 25.27 21.32
N GLN A 492 19.04 23.94 21.35
CA GLN A 492 18.09 23.29 22.26
C GLN A 492 18.63 21.97 22.84
N ARG A 493 18.62 21.89 24.19
CA ARG A 493 18.47 20.64 24.92
C ARG A 493 16.98 20.48 25.20
N TRP A 494 16.37 19.42 24.70
CA TRP A 494 14.99 19.05 25.01
C TRP A 494 14.92 18.29 26.34
#